data_AF-A0A953J8N1-F1
#
_entry.id   AF-A0A953J8N1-F1
#
_cell.length_a   1.000
_cell.length_b   1.000
_cell.length_c   1.000
_cell.angle_alpha   90.00
_cell.angle_beta   90.00
_cell.angle_gamma   90.00
#
_symmetry.space_group_name_H-M   'P 1'
#
loop_
_entity.id
_entity.type
_entity.pdbx_description
1 polymer ?
#
loop_
_entity_poly.entity_id
_entity_poly.type
_entity_poly.pdbx_seq_one_letter_code
_entity_poly.pdbx_strand_id
1 'polypeptide(L)'
;MEAFEESQDSSAETLKQLEKLAKERIDAEKEREKAGLDADTFTIYWELKREGLGDAAEFAKTIKTLFDRFPNHRFNADELRQLKAEIYKLLLNVVKGKRMVALTEKLLNLVGS
;
A
#
# COMPACT_ATOMS: atom_id res chain seq x y z
N MET A 1 40.17 -30.75 21.61
CA MET A 1 39.61 -30.26 20.35
C MET A 1 38.11 -30.27 20.57
N GLU A 2 37.58 -29.23 21.19
CA GLU A 2 36.20 -29.19 21.71
C GLU A 2 35.60 -27.81 21.47
N ALA A 3 34.41 -27.80 20.84
CA ALA A 3 33.38 -26.75 20.78
C ALA A 3 32.80 -26.66 19.35
N PHE A 4 31.88 -27.56 19.02
CA PHE A 4 30.90 -27.36 17.95
C PHE A 4 29.56 -27.94 18.39
N GLU A 5 29.06 -27.45 19.53
CA GLU A 5 27.66 -27.60 19.93
C GLU A 5 27.05 -26.21 19.96
N GLU A 6 26.92 -25.58 18.80
CA GLU A 6 26.09 -24.39 18.67
C GLU A 6 25.25 -24.50 17.40
N SER A 7 23.94 -24.40 17.59
CA SER A 7 22.90 -24.11 16.59
C SER A 7 22.33 -25.28 15.77
N GLN A 8 21.53 -26.16 16.40
CA GLN A 8 20.54 -26.97 15.67
C GLN A 8 19.10 -26.42 15.73
N ASP A 9 18.81 -25.40 16.55
CA ASP A 9 17.45 -24.90 16.75
C ASP A 9 17.04 -23.71 15.85
N SER A 10 17.97 -23.07 15.13
CA SER A 10 17.67 -21.86 14.34
C SER A 10 16.99 -22.12 12.98
N SER A 11 17.04 -23.36 12.47
CA SER A 11 16.56 -23.69 11.13
C SER A 11 15.03 -23.81 11.05
N ALA A 12 14.37 -24.38 12.07
CA ALA A 12 12.93 -24.61 12.06
C ALA A 12 12.12 -23.32 12.30
N GLU A 13 12.64 -22.41 13.13
CA GLU A 13 12.00 -21.12 13.41
C GLU A 13 12.12 -20.15 12.23
N THR A 14 13.28 -20.15 11.56
CA THR A 14 13.50 -19.40 10.31
C THR A 14 12.55 -19.90 9.20
N LEU A 15 12.33 -21.20 9.10
CA LEU A 15 11.39 -21.79 8.12
C LEU A 15 9.95 -21.32 8.37
N LYS A 16 9.49 -21.30 9.63
CA LYS A 16 8.16 -20.81 9.99
C LYS A 16 7.98 -19.32 9.71
N GLN A 17 9.00 -18.49 9.94
CA GLN A 17 8.93 -17.08 9.60
C GLN A 17 8.89 -16.85 8.09
N LEU A 18 9.65 -17.62 7.31
CA LEU A 18 9.60 -17.60 5.85
C LEU A 18 8.25 -18.09 5.32
N GLU A 19 7.66 -19.13 5.92
CA GLU A 19 6.32 -19.60 5.56
C GLU A 19 5.25 -18.55 5.87
N LYS A 20 5.36 -17.84 7.00
CA LYS A 20 4.40 -16.78 7.36
C LYS A 20 4.48 -15.59 6.40
N LEU A 21 5.69 -15.16 6.07
CA LEU A 21 5.95 -14.12 5.05
C LEU A 21 5.49 -14.58 3.66
N ALA A 22 5.73 -15.83 3.30
CA ALA A 22 5.28 -16.40 2.03
C ALA A 22 3.76 -16.49 1.96
N LYS A 23 3.08 -16.85 3.07
CA LYS A 23 1.62 -16.95 3.15
C LYS A 23 0.96 -15.58 3.07
N GLU A 24 1.51 -14.57 3.74
CA GLU A 24 1.08 -13.17 3.59
C GLU A 24 1.27 -12.68 2.14
N ARG A 25 2.37 -13.06 1.47
CA ARG A 25 2.59 -12.74 0.06
C ARG A 25 1.64 -13.49 -0.89
N ILE A 26 1.35 -14.76 -0.62
CA ILE A 26 0.44 -15.58 -1.43
C ILE A 26 -1.01 -15.07 -1.28
N ASP A 27 -1.41 -14.68 -0.07
CA ASP A 27 -2.74 -14.11 0.17
C ASP A 27 -2.84 -12.70 -0.44
N ALA A 28 -1.76 -11.90 -0.39
CA ALA A 28 -1.68 -10.63 -1.10
C ALA A 28 -1.78 -10.80 -2.64
N GLU A 29 -1.10 -11.79 -3.21
CA GLU A 29 -1.13 -12.08 -4.65
C GLU A 29 -2.49 -12.66 -5.10
N LYS A 30 -3.12 -13.51 -4.29
CA LYS A 30 -4.48 -14.03 -4.55
C LYS A 30 -5.54 -12.94 -4.46
N GLU A 31 -5.40 -12.00 -3.52
CA GLU A 31 -6.29 -10.84 -3.44
C GLU A 31 -6.03 -9.87 -4.59
N ARG A 32 -4.78 -9.73 -5.04
CA ARG A 32 -4.40 -8.97 -6.25
C ARG A 32 -5.03 -9.57 -7.52
N GLU A 33 -4.98 -10.89 -7.70
CA GLU A 33 -5.61 -11.60 -8.81
C GLU A 33 -7.15 -11.55 -8.77
N LYS A 34 -7.77 -11.70 -7.58
CA LYS A 34 -9.22 -11.58 -7.41
C LYS A 34 -9.74 -10.15 -7.62
N ALA A 35 -8.94 -9.14 -7.26
CA ALA A 35 -9.34 -7.74 -7.36
C ALA A 35 -9.01 -7.12 -8.74
N GLY A 36 -8.17 -7.78 -9.55
CA GLY A 36 -7.70 -7.29 -10.85
C GLY A 36 -6.80 -6.06 -10.72
N LEU A 37 -6.05 -5.95 -9.63
CA LEU A 37 -5.29 -4.76 -9.26
C LEU A 37 -3.82 -4.88 -9.69
N ASP A 38 -3.29 -3.83 -10.33
CA ASP A 38 -1.86 -3.68 -10.54
C ASP A 38 -1.13 -3.38 -9.20
N ALA A 39 0.20 -3.47 -9.22
CA ALA A 39 1.03 -3.38 -8.01
C ALA A 39 0.87 -2.06 -7.24
N ASP A 40 0.68 -0.94 -7.95
CA ASP A 40 0.48 0.37 -7.33
C ASP A 40 -0.91 0.44 -6.69
N THR A 41 -1.92 -0.06 -7.38
CA THR A 41 -3.29 -0.11 -6.82
C THR A 41 -3.37 -1.01 -5.58
N PHE A 42 -2.66 -2.14 -5.56
CA PHE A 42 -2.58 -2.99 -4.37
C PHE A 42 -1.88 -2.27 -3.20
N THR A 43 -0.80 -1.54 -3.48
CA THR A 43 -0.07 -0.75 -2.47
C THR A 43 -0.96 0.32 -1.84
N ILE A 44 -1.73 1.04 -2.67
CA ILE A 44 -2.74 2.00 -2.19
C ILE A 44 -3.79 1.28 -1.33
N TYR A 45 -4.37 0.18 -1.83
CA TYR A 45 -5.38 -0.60 -1.11
C TYR A 45 -4.90 -1.04 0.28
N TRP A 46 -3.68 -1.58 0.35
CA TRP A 46 -3.10 -2.05 1.60
C TRP A 46 -2.97 -0.92 2.62
N GLU A 47 -2.53 0.26 2.17
CA GLU A 47 -2.40 1.42 3.04
C GLU A 47 -3.77 1.92 3.54
N LEU A 48 -4.77 2.00 2.66
CA LEU A 48 -6.13 2.38 3.04
C LEU A 48 -6.75 1.38 4.04
N LYS A 49 -6.48 0.08 3.85
CA LYS A 49 -6.91 -0.97 4.76
C LYS A 49 -6.26 -0.86 6.14
N ARG A 50 -4.98 -0.52 6.21
CA ARG A 50 -4.27 -0.27 7.49
C ARG A 50 -4.83 0.92 8.26
N GLU A 51 -5.29 1.93 7.53
CA GLU A 51 -6.00 3.08 8.09
C GLU A 51 -7.45 2.74 8.47
N GLY A 52 -7.92 1.52 8.21
CA GLY A 52 -9.28 1.08 8.55
C GLY A 52 -10.37 1.78 7.73
N LEU A 53 -10.06 2.22 6.50
CA LEU A 53 -11.09 2.73 5.60
C LEU A 53 -11.99 1.57 5.12
N GLY A 54 -13.31 1.79 5.21
CA GLY A 54 -14.29 0.95 4.51
C GLY A 54 -14.14 1.09 3.00
N ASP A 55 -14.49 0.03 2.27
CA ASP A 55 -14.42 -0.01 0.79
C ASP A 55 -13.06 0.35 0.20
N ALA A 56 -11.97 0.05 0.94
CA ALA A 56 -10.59 0.37 0.59
C ALA A 56 -10.19 -0.08 -0.83
N ALA A 57 -10.76 -1.17 -1.34
CA ALA A 57 -10.50 -1.66 -2.69
C ALA A 57 -11.05 -0.74 -3.79
N GLU A 58 -12.25 -0.18 -3.60
CA GLU A 58 -12.86 0.76 -4.55
C GLU A 58 -12.16 2.12 -4.49
N PHE A 59 -11.82 2.58 -3.28
CA PHE A 59 -11.00 3.77 -3.10
C PHE A 59 -9.63 3.63 -3.77
N ALA A 60 -8.98 2.48 -3.64
CA ALA A 60 -7.70 2.25 -4.28
C ALA A 60 -7.76 2.33 -5.81
N LYS A 61 -8.76 1.69 -6.43
CA LYS A 61 -9.00 1.79 -7.89
C LYS A 61 -9.23 3.24 -8.34
N THR A 62 -10.01 3.98 -7.56
CA THR A 62 -10.32 5.38 -7.86
C THR A 62 -9.07 6.25 -7.72
N ILE A 63 -8.30 6.08 -6.65
CA ILE A 63 -7.05 6.81 -6.42
C ILE A 63 -6.03 6.47 -7.52
N LYS A 64 -5.87 5.20 -7.92
CA LYS A 64 -5.00 4.83 -9.04
C LYS A 64 -5.39 5.56 -10.31
N THR A 65 -6.68 5.61 -10.63
CA THR A 65 -7.19 6.33 -11.81
C THR A 65 -6.82 7.81 -11.77
N LEU A 66 -6.77 8.43 -10.58
CA LEU A 66 -6.29 9.81 -10.44
C LEU A 66 -4.79 9.90 -10.73
N PHE A 67 -3.96 9.00 -10.21
CA PHE A 67 -2.53 8.96 -10.52
C PHE A 67 -2.28 8.76 -12.03
N ASP A 68 -3.05 7.92 -12.70
CA ASP A 68 -2.94 7.68 -14.15
C ASP A 68 -3.34 8.90 -14.99
N ARG A 69 -4.25 9.73 -14.48
CA ARG A 69 -4.60 11.03 -15.11
C ARG A 69 -3.53 12.10 -14.92
N PHE A 70 -2.67 11.95 -13.91
CA PHE A 70 -1.62 12.90 -13.55
C PHE A 70 -0.24 12.22 -13.49
N PRO A 71 0.24 11.66 -14.62
CA PRO A 71 1.47 10.86 -14.64
C PRO A 71 2.72 11.69 -14.31
N ASN A 72 2.70 13.01 -14.51
CA ASN A 72 3.84 13.89 -14.28
C ASN A 72 3.69 14.70 -12.98
N HIS A 73 2.78 14.34 -12.09
CA HIS A 73 2.52 15.07 -10.83
C HIS A 73 3.78 15.33 -9.98
N ARG A 74 4.86 14.55 -10.13
CA ARG A 74 6.12 14.78 -9.41
C ARG A 74 6.93 15.96 -9.94
N PHE A 75 6.84 16.22 -11.24
CA PHE A 75 7.61 17.25 -11.94
C PHE A 75 6.76 18.45 -12.37
N ASN A 76 5.43 18.31 -12.33
CA ASN A 76 4.47 19.34 -12.68
C ASN A 76 3.66 19.76 -11.44
N ALA A 77 3.92 20.97 -10.94
CA ALA A 77 3.26 21.52 -9.76
C ALA A 77 1.75 21.70 -9.95
N ASP A 78 1.29 21.98 -11.17
CA ASP A 78 -0.14 22.11 -11.46
C ASP A 78 -0.84 20.74 -11.42
N GLU A 79 -0.22 19.70 -12.00
CA GLU A 79 -0.72 18.32 -11.88
C GLU A 79 -0.74 17.86 -10.42
N LEU A 80 0.31 18.14 -9.64
CA LEU A 80 0.36 17.80 -8.21
C LEU A 80 -0.79 18.46 -7.44
N ARG A 81 -1.04 19.75 -7.71
CA ARG A 81 -2.09 20.51 -7.06
C ARG A 81 -3.48 19.96 -7.41
N GLN A 82 -3.70 19.60 -8.68
CA GLN A 82 -4.95 19.01 -9.13
C GLN A 82 -5.16 17.61 -8.53
N LEU A 83 -4.13 16.77 -8.55
CA LEU A 83 -4.15 15.43 -7.94
C LEU A 83 -4.47 15.51 -6.44
N LYS A 84 -3.82 16.41 -5.69
CA LYS A 84 -4.14 16.65 -4.27
C LYS A 84 -5.59 17.04 -4.07
N ALA A 85 -6.12 17.95 -4.90
CA ALA A 85 -7.51 18.39 -4.80
C ALA A 85 -8.50 17.25 -5.04
N GLU A 86 -8.27 16.38 -6.03
CA GLU A 86 -9.14 15.23 -6.30
C GLU A 86 -9.07 14.17 -5.19
N ILE A 87 -7.86 13.86 -4.68
CA ILE A 87 -7.70 12.95 -3.54
C ILE A 87 -8.41 13.52 -2.31
N TYR A 88 -8.29 14.82 -2.03
CA TYR A 88 -9.01 15.45 -0.93
C TYR A 88 -10.53 15.31 -1.08
N LYS A 89 -11.08 15.55 -2.28
CA LYS A 89 -12.53 15.37 -2.50
C LYS A 89 -12.99 13.95 -2.22
N LEU A 90 -12.22 12.93 -2.59
CA LEU A 90 -12.53 11.54 -2.29
C LEU A 90 -12.52 11.27 -0.78
N LEU A 91 -11.49 11.78 -0.10
CA LEU A 91 -11.30 11.53 1.32
C LEU A 91 -12.25 12.35 2.22
N LEU A 92 -12.83 13.46 1.74
CA LEU A 92 -13.74 14.31 2.52
C LEU A 92 -14.89 13.54 3.18
N ASN A 93 -15.40 12.51 2.51
CA ASN A 93 -16.52 11.71 2.98
C ASN A 93 -16.12 10.58 3.95
N VAL A 94 -14.82 10.29 4.07
CA VAL A 94 -14.32 9.12 4.82
C VAL A 94 -13.36 9.50 5.95
N VAL A 95 -12.60 10.58 5.78
CA VAL A 95 -11.54 11.00 6.69
C VAL A 95 -11.61 12.51 6.87
N LYS A 96 -11.58 12.98 8.12
CA LYS A 96 -11.71 14.41 8.45
C LYS A 96 -10.42 14.99 9.05
N GLY A 97 -10.24 16.30 8.83
CA GLY A 97 -9.20 17.10 9.48
C GLY A 97 -7.78 16.66 9.15
N LYS A 98 -6.90 16.65 10.16
CA LYS A 98 -5.46 16.37 10.01
C LYS A 98 -5.17 14.99 9.41
N ARG A 99 -6.05 14.01 9.66
CA ARG A 99 -5.89 12.65 9.15
C ARG A 99 -6.02 12.57 7.63
N MET A 100 -6.88 13.41 7.05
CA MET A 100 -7.04 13.51 5.59
C MET A 100 -5.76 14.00 4.93
N VAL A 101 -5.14 15.05 5.48
CA VAL A 101 -3.86 15.58 4.99
C VAL A 101 -2.76 14.54 5.09
N ALA A 102 -2.64 13.89 6.25
CA ALA A 102 -1.63 12.84 6.46
C ALA A 102 -1.79 11.68 5.46
N LEU A 103 -3.02 11.24 5.20
CA LEU A 103 -3.29 10.17 4.25
C LEU A 103 -2.95 10.57 2.81
N THR A 104 -3.34 11.78 2.39
CA THR A 104 -2.99 12.29 1.05
C THR A 104 -1.48 12.32 0.83
N GLU A 105 -0.70 12.88 1.76
CA GLU A 105 0.76 12.93 1.63
C GLU A 105 1.38 11.52 1.63
N LYS A 106 0.83 10.59 2.41
CA LYS A 106 1.28 9.19 2.43
C LYS A 106 1.05 8.50 1.08
N LEU A 107 -0.13 8.71 0.47
CA LEU A 107 -0.46 8.17 -0.85
C LEU A 107 0.47 8.71 -1.94
N LEU A 108 0.78 10.00 -1.92
CA LEU A 108 1.70 10.62 -2.89
C LEU A 108 3.13 10.07 -2.80
N ASN A 109 3.57 9.68 -1.60
CA ASN A 109 4.87 9.05 -1.40
C ASN A 109 4.90 7.57 -1.83
N LEU A 110 3.74 6.91 -1.92
CA LEU A 110 3.64 5.49 -2.30
C LEU A 110 3.67 5.26 -3.81
N VAL A 111 2.96 6.08 -4.59
CA VAL A 111 2.77 5.87 -6.04
C VAL A 111 3.81 6.65 -6.87
N GLY A 112 4.96 6.92 -6.26
CA GLY A 112 6.06 7.62 -6.88
C GLY A 112 7.36 7.02 -6.39
N SER A 113 7.68 5.78 -6.72
CA SER A 113 9.03 5.26 -6.48
C SER A 113 9.59 4.63 -7.74
#